data_AF-A0AAN6S9P2-F1
#
_entry.id   AF-A0AAN6S9P2-F1
#
_cell.length_a   1.000
_cell.length_b   1.000
_cell.length_c   1.000
_cell.angle_alpha   90.00
_cell.angle_beta   90.00
_cell.angle_gamma   90.00
#
_symmetry.space_group_name_H-M   'P 1'
#
loop_
_entity.id
_entity.type
_entity.pdbx_description
1 polymer ?
#
loop_
_entity_poly.entity_id
_entity_poly.type
_entity_poly.pdbx_seq_one_letter_code
_entity_poly.pdbx_strand_id
1 'polypeptide(L)'
;MAIAEVDDVDVNMDEQDDADQEQRLINEEYKTWKKNSPFLYDMILSTALEWPTLTTQWFPDVKDVKDKNYMVHRLLIGTHTAEGKPNYLQIAEVEIPKMVEPNPHDYDEERGEIGGYGSKASSGDPLVIKFNITQKIDHPGEVNKARYQPQNPDIIATLSVDGKVLIFDRTKHSMTPTGNPSPQIELIGHKEEGFGLSWNPHEEGCLASGSEDKTVLLWDLKTVQGSGKTLKASRKYTHHNHIVNDVQYHPFSRNWIGTVSDDLTVQIIDVRRAETDRAAIVARDGHSDAINALAFNPRSEFLIATASADKTIGIWDIRNLKQKIHTLEGHSDAVTSLSWHPTESSILGSGSYDRRVIFWDLSRVGEEQLPDDAEDGPPELLFMHGGHTNHLADFSWNPNDPWIVCSAAEDNLLQIWKVADAIVSQEDVDMPMNELGSSG
;
A
#
# COMPACT_ATOMS: atom_id res chain seq x y z
N MET A 1 -56.36 24.73 -18.39
CA MET A 1 -56.40 23.49 -17.57
C MET A 1 -55.72 22.42 -18.41
N ALA A 2 -54.59 21.83 -18.07
CA ALA A 2 -53.80 21.86 -16.84
C ALA A 2 -52.31 21.91 -17.18
N ILE A 3 -51.53 22.45 -16.26
CA ILE A 3 -50.07 22.52 -16.26
C ILE A 3 -49.63 21.21 -15.59
N ALA A 4 -48.73 20.45 -16.21
CA ALA A 4 -48.15 19.26 -15.60
C ALA A 4 -47.16 19.71 -14.52
N GLU A 5 -47.43 19.32 -13.27
CA GLU A 5 -46.49 19.43 -12.16
C GLU A 5 -45.29 18.51 -12.42
N VAL A 6 -44.12 19.04 -12.13
CA VAL A 6 -42.84 18.34 -12.14
C VAL A 6 -42.76 17.65 -10.77
N ASP A 7 -42.62 16.32 -10.75
CA ASP A 7 -42.37 15.57 -9.52
C ASP A 7 -41.03 16.04 -8.93
N ASP A 8 -41.12 16.71 -7.77
CA ASP A 8 -39.99 17.04 -6.93
C ASP A 8 -39.37 15.75 -6.39
N VAL A 9 -38.04 15.68 -6.50
CA VAL A 9 -37.22 14.58 -6.02
C VAL A 9 -37.16 14.65 -4.49
N ASP A 10 -37.98 13.84 -3.81
CA ASP A 10 -37.78 13.51 -2.39
C ASP A 10 -36.47 12.69 -2.28
N VAL A 11 -35.34 13.38 -2.17
CA VAL A 11 -34.12 12.78 -1.63
C VAL A 11 -34.40 12.50 -0.15
N ASN A 12 -34.36 11.23 0.24
CA ASN A 12 -34.66 10.74 1.59
C ASN A 12 -33.93 11.58 2.67
N MET A 13 -34.66 12.39 3.43
CA MET A 13 -34.10 13.18 4.53
C MET A 13 -33.36 12.30 5.56
N ASP A 14 -33.82 11.05 5.75
CA ASP A 14 -33.23 10.09 6.69
C ASP A 14 -31.81 9.66 6.30
N GLU A 15 -31.53 9.45 5.00
CA GLU A 15 -30.19 9.06 4.51
C GLU A 15 -29.18 10.22 4.65
N GLN A 16 -29.67 11.45 4.51
CA GLN A 16 -28.84 12.64 4.64
C GLN A 16 -28.51 12.94 6.11
N ASP A 17 -29.44 12.71 7.04
CA ASP A 17 -29.20 12.82 8.48
C ASP A 17 -28.19 11.77 8.98
N ASP A 18 -28.25 10.53 8.47
CA ASP A 18 -27.30 9.47 8.79
C ASP A 18 -25.87 9.79 8.30
N ALA A 19 -25.74 10.25 7.04
CA ALA A 19 -24.46 10.66 6.47
C ALA A 19 -23.84 11.85 7.23
N ASP A 20 -24.65 12.83 7.61
CA ASP A 20 -24.22 13.97 8.43
C ASP A 20 -23.75 13.53 9.82
N GLN A 21 -24.42 12.54 10.43
CA GLN A 21 -24.02 11.99 11.71
C GLN A 21 -22.69 11.24 11.62
N GLU A 22 -22.52 10.38 10.61
CA GLU A 22 -21.25 9.68 10.36
C GLU A 22 -20.11 10.67 10.16
N GLN A 23 -20.31 11.70 9.33
CA GLN A 23 -19.29 12.71 9.06
C GLN A 23 -18.91 13.49 10.34
N ARG A 24 -19.85 13.72 11.26
CA ARG A 24 -19.55 14.33 12.57
C ARG A 24 -18.68 13.42 13.43
N LEU A 25 -18.99 12.14 13.51
CA LEU A 25 -18.20 11.15 14.26
C LEU A 25 -16.77 11.08 13.72
N ILE A 26 -16.61 10.97 12.39
CA ILE A 26 -15.30 10.97 11.73
C ILE A 26 -14.47 12.21 12.12
N ASN A 27 -15.11 13.38 12.12
CA ASN A 27 -14.44 14.64 12.48
C ASN A 27 -14.05 14.70 13.97
N GLU A 28 -14.83 14.09 14.86
CA GLU A 28 -14.52 14.00 16.29
C GLU A 28 -13.37 13.03 16.58
N GLU A 29 -13.38 11.86 15.93
CA GLU A 29 -12.28 10.90 15.96
C GLU A 29 -10.99 11.52 15.46
N TYR A 30 -11.02 12.19 14.30
CA TYR A 30 -9.85 12.84 13.73
C TYR A 30 -9.28 13.95 14.64
N LYS A 31 -10.14 14.73 15.31
CA LYS A 31 -9.70 15.71 16.31
C LYS A 31 -9.01 15.05 17.51
N THR A 32 -9.50 13.89 17.93
CA THR A 32 -8.91 13.13 19.04
C THR A 32 -7.56 12.54 18.60
N TRP A 33 -7.51 11.90 17.44
CA TRP A 33 -6.27 11.40 16.84
C TRP A 33 -5.22 12.51 16.72
N LYS A 34 -5.59 13.69 16.22
CA LYS A 34 -4.67 14.82 16.05
C LYS A 34 -4.07 15.33 17.37
N LYS A 35 -4.81 15.22 18.48
CA LYS A 35 -4.28 15.56 19.82
C LYS A 35 -3.29 14.50 20.31
N ASN A 36 -3.51 13.25 19.95
CA ASN A 36 -2.70 12.11 20.39
C ASN A 36 -1.52 11.80 19.46
N SER A 37 -1.51 12.34 18.24
CA SER A 37 -0.48 12.04 17.24
C SER A 37 0.97 12.30 17.71
N PRO A 38 1.29 13.30 18.55
CA PRO A 38 2.66 13.46 19.05
C PRO A 38 3.17 12.28 19.91
N PHE A 39 2.28 11.45 20.45
CA PHE A 39 2.65 10.25 21.22
C PHE A 39 2.71 8.98 20.36
N LEU A 40 2.10 9.02 19.17
CA LEU A 40 1.91 7.85 18.31
C LEU A 40 2.87 7.83 17.12
N TYR A 41 3.43 8.98 16.76
CA TYR A 41 4.25 9.13 15.56
C TYR A 41 5.51 9.95 15.85
N ASP A 42 6.66 9.45 15.41
CA ASP A 42 7.89 10.25 15.35
C ASP A 42 7.87 11.22 14.16
N MET A 43 7.08 10.87 13.14
CA MET A 43 7.03 11.62 11.91
C MET A 43 5.62 11.59 11.32
N ILE A 44 5.09 12.75 10.93
CA ILE A 44 3.89 12.82 10.10
C ILE A 44 3.91 14.04 9.17
N LEU A 45 3.61 13.78 7.90
CA LEU A 45 3.34 14.76 6.88
C LEU A 45 1.97 14.45 6.27
N SER A 46 1.10 15.45 6.23
CA SER A 46 -0.19 15.37 5.54
C SER A 46 -0.18 16.35 4.37
N THR A 47 -0.44 15.87 3.16
CA THR A 47 -0.48 16.67 1.93
C THR A 47 -1.77 16.39 1.18
N ALA A 48 -2.50 17.44 0.83
CA ALA A 48 -3.64 17.33 -0.09
C ALA A 48 -3.12 17.38 -1.53
N LEU A 49 -3.39 16.32 -2.29
CA LEU A 49 -3.09 16.25 -3.72
C LEU A 49 -4.13 17.06 -4.51
N GLU A 50 -3.75 17.48 -5.72
CA GLU A 50 -4.69 18.13 -6.66
C GLU A 50 -5.84 17.18 -7.04
N TRP A 51 -5.51 15.91 -7.22
CA TRP A 51 -6.41 14.81 -7.53
C TRP A 51 -6.03 13.60 -6.66
N PRO A 52 -6.98 12.73 -6.30
CA PRO A 52 -6.69 11.54 -5.52
C PRO A 52 -5.78 10.59 -6.30
N THR A 53 -5.06 9.74 -5.57
CA THR A 53 -4.25 8.67 -6.14
C THR A 53 -4.81 7.33 -5.69
N LEU A 54 -4.98 6.40 -6.63
CA LEU A 54 -5.41 5.01 -6.35
C LEU A 54 -4.22 4.07 -6.07
N THR A 55 -3.00 4.59 -6.16
CA THR A 55 -1.78 3.78 -6.07
C THR A 55 -0.69 4.53 -5.31
N THR A 56 0.07 3.80 -4.49
CA THR A 56 1.31 4.33 -3.90
C THR A 56 2.41 3.26 -3.95
N GLN A 57 3.64 3.68 -4.22
CA GLN A 57 4.80 2.80 -4.08
C GLN A 57 6.08 3.62 -3.86
N TRP A 58 6.82 3.33 -2.79
CA TRP A 58 8.17 3.87 -2.60
C TRP A 58 9.16 3.28 -3.60
N PHE A 59 9.93 4.15 -4.24
CA PHE A 59 11.10 3.72 -4.99
C PHE A 59 12.19 3.17 -4.05
N PRO A 60 13.04 2.25 -4.54
CA PRO A 60 14.05 1.61 -3.70
C PRO A 60 15.28 2.50 -3.49
N ASP A 61 15.50 3.53 -4.31
CA ASP A 61 16.66 4.40 -4.19
C ASP A 61 16.43 5.56 -3.22
N VAL A 62 17.53 5.95 -2.55
CA VAL A 62 17.59 7.11 -1.66
C VAL A 62 18.79 7.94 -2.05
N LYS A 63 18.60 9.25 -2.11
CA LYS A 63 19.66 10.22 -2.37
C LYS A 63 20.04 10.92 -1.08
N ASP A 64 21.23 10.62 -0.58
CA ASP A 64 21.86 11.39 0.48
C ASP A 64 22.38 12.73 -0.08
N VAL A 65 21.84 13.83 0.44
CA VAL A 65 22.25 15.18 0.08
C VAL A 65 23.33 15.64 1.06
N LYS A 66 24.56 15.81 0.55
CA LYS A 66 25.68 16.32 1.34
C LYS A 66 25.33 17.66 2.00
N ASP A 67 25.77 17.82 3.25
CA ASP A 67 25.56 19.01 4.07
C ASP A 67 24.09 19.35 4.36
N LYS A 68 23.17 18.39 4.15
CA LYS A 68 21.76 18.48 4.55
C LYS A 68 21.41 17.42 5.59
N ASN A 69 20.47 17.78 6.46
CA ASN A 69 19.94 16.96 7.55
C ASN A 69 18.77 16.07 7.10
N TYR A 70 18.61 15.83 5.80
CA TYR A 70 17.57 14.98 5.23
C TYR A 70 18.12 14.14 4.09
N MET A 71 17.40 13.06 3.81
CA MET A 71 17.57 12.21 2.63
C MET A 71 16.40 12.43 1.68
N VAL A 72 16.64 12.31 0.38
CA VAL A 72 15.56 12.41 -0.61
C VAL A 72 15.17 11.01 -1.06
N HIS A 73 13.94 10.65 -0.76
CA HIS A 73 13.28 9.44 -1.22
C HIS A 73 12.35 9.77 -2.38
N ARG A 74 11.90 8.76 -3.13
CA ARG A 74 10.94 8.95 -4.22
C ARG A 74 9.69 8.09 -4.03
N LEU A 75 8.55 8.63 -4.41
CA LEU A 75 7.24 7.98 -4.42
C LEU A 75 6.68 7.94 -5.83
N LEU A 76 6.13 6.78 -6.20
CA LEU A 76 5.32 6.58 -7.38
C LEU A 76 3.85 6.70 -7.00
N ILE A 77 3.14 7.64 -7.63
CA ILE A 77 1.70 7.84 -7.45
C ILE A 77 1.04 8.07 -8.81
N GLY A 78 -0.29 8.00 -8.84
CA GLY A 78 -1.10 8.26 -10.02
C GLY A 78 -2.08 9.39 -9.79
N THR A 79 -2.90 9.67 -10.79
CA THR A 79 -4.08 10.53 -10.61
C THR A 79 -5.34 9.75 -10.97
N HIS A 80 -6.43 10.10 -10.30
CA HIS A 80 -7.80 9.80 -10.69
C HIS A 80 -8.54 11.14 -10.81
N THR A 81 -8.71 11.63 -12.03
CA THR A 81 -9.29 12.95 -12.28
C THR A 81 -10.74 12.90 -12.73
N ALA A 82 -11.49 13.98 -12.51
CA ALA A 82 -12.82 14.15 -13.09
C ALA A 82 -12.83 14.08 -14.63
N GLU A 83 -13.99 13.79 -15.22
CA GLU A 83 -14.17 13.62 -16.67
C GLU A 83 -13.62 14.81 -17.47
N GLY A 84 -12.86 14.50 -18.53
CA GLY A 84 -12.25 15.50 -19.42
C GLY A 84 -11.03 16.21 -18.86
N LYS A 85 -10.58 15.89 -17.64
CA LYS A 85 -9.28 16.32 -17.11
C LYS A 85 -8.18 15.32 -17.48
N PRO A 86 -6.93 15.80 -17.71
CA PRO A 86 -5.82 14.92 -18.01
C PRO A 86 -5.36 14.16 -16.76
N ASN A 87 -5.04 12.88 -16.94
CA ASN A 87 -4.43 12.06 -15.91
C ASN A 87 -2.91 11.98 -16.08
N TYR A 88 -2.21 11.69 -14.99
CA TYR A 88 -0.76 11.62 -14.95
C TYR A 88 -0.27 10.44 -14.11
N LEU A 89 0.79 9.80 -14.61
CA LEU A 89 1.70 9.04 -13.78
C LEU A 89 2.69 10.03 -13.15
N GLN A 90 2.86 10.00 -11.83
CA GLN A 90 3.62 11.01 -11.10
C GLN A 90 4.74 10.40 -10.27
N ILE A 91 5.88 11.07 -10.25
CA ILE A 91 6.98 10.78 -9.34
C ILE A 91 7.12 11.99 -8.41
N ALA A 92 7.04 11.72 -7.11
CA ALA A 92 7.27 12.71 -6.08
C ALA A 92 8.61 12.46 -5.38
N GLU A 93 9.28 13.54 -5.00
CA GLU A 93 10.40 13.52 -4.07
C GLU A 93 9.90 13.85 -2.66
N VAL A 94 10.40 13.09 -1.68
CA VAL A 94 10.12 13.27 -0.26
C VAL A 94 11.43 13.52 0.46
N GLU A 95 11.56 14.69 1.09
CA GLU A 95 12.68 15.01 1.97
C GLU A 95 12.39 14.44 3.36
N ILE A 96 13.06 13.36 3.74
CA ILE A 96 12.91 12.69 5.05
C ILE A 96 14.08 13.09 5.95
N PRO A 97 13.86 13.65 7.14
CA PRO A 97 14.94 14.00 8.07
C PRO A 97 15.82 12.78 8.39
N LYS A 98 17.13 12.99 8.43
CA LYS A 98 18.06 11.98 8.95
C LYS A 98 17.82 11.83 10.44
N MET A 99 17.84 10.60 10.95
CA MET A 99 17.94 10.38 12.39
C MET A 99 19.22 11.07 12.89
N VAL A 100 19.06 12.06 13.76
CA VAL A 100 20.19 12.70 14.44
C VAL A 100 20.36 11.93 15.74
N GLU A 101 21.50 11.27 15.93
CA GLU A 101 21.86 10.72 17.24
C GLU A 101 21.81 11.85 18.27
N PRO A 102 21.08 11.68 19.39
CA PRO A 102 21.02 12.69 20.43
C PRO A 102 22.44 13.02 20.90
N ASN A 103 22.89 14.26 20.69
CA ASN A 103 24.18 14.70 21.20
C ASN A 103 24.02 15.06 22.68
N PRO A 104 24.77 14.45 23.61
CA PRO A 104 24.70 14.79 25.03
C PRO A 104 24.95 16.27 25.35
N HIS A 105 25.59 17.02 24.44
CA HIS A 105 25.80 18.46 24.57
C HIS A 105 24.56 19.31 24.26
N ASP A 106 23.54 18.73 23.63
CA ASP A 106 22.26 19.39 23.30
C ASP A 106 21.21 19.15 24.42
N TYR A 107 21.63 18.64 25.58
CA TYR A 107 20.79 18.49 26.76
C TYR A 107 20.41 19.85 27.34
N ASP A 108 19.11 20.12 27.38
CA ASP A 108 18.54 21.32 28.01
C ASP A 108 18.25 21.03 29.48
N GLU A 109 19.06 21.58 30.40
CA GLU A 109 18.89 21.41 31.85
C GLU A 109 17.54 21.96 32.38
N GLU A 110 16.91 22.94 31.71
CA GLU A 110 15.61 23.49 32.12
C GLU A 110 14.44 22.58 31.68
N ARG A 111 14.59 21.87 30.56
CA ARG A 111 13.54 20.98 30.03
C ARG A 111 13.74 19.51 30.37
N GLY A 112 14.95 19.11 30.77
CA GLY A 112 15.27 17.71 31.04
C GLY A 112 15.26 16.82 29.80
N GLU A 113 15.40 17.41 28.61
CA GLU A 113 15.27 16.74 27.32
C GLU A 113 16.50 17.01 26.44
N ILE A 114 16.90 16.02 25.63
CA ILE A 114 17.84 16.22 24.51
C ILE A 114 17.00 16.34 23.24
N GLY A 115 17.02 17.50 22.57
CA GLY A 115 16.43 17.62 21.23
C GLY A 115 14.89 17.61 21.12
N GLY A 116 14.17 18.25 22.06
CA GLY A 116 12.70 18.34 22.03
C GLY A 116 12.12 18.98 20.75
N TYR A 117 10.87 18.64 20.40
CA TYR A 117 10.14 19.17 19.24
C TYR A 117 10.19 20.72 19.20
N GLY A 118 10.98 21.27 18.27
CA GLY A 118 11.18 22.71 18.07
C GLY A 118 12.52 23.27 18.55
N SER A 119 13.40 22.45 19.14
CA SER A 119 14.79 22.81 19.34
C SER A 119 15.52 22.82 17.98
N LYS A 120 16.23 23.91 17.70
CA LYS A 120 17.03 24.03 16.48
C LYS A 120 18.07 22.92 16.53
N ALA A 121 18.06 22.04 15.54
CA ALA A 121 19.23 21.21 15.25
C ALA A 121 20.46 22.13 15.22
N SER A 122 21.60 21.66 15.72
CA SER A 122 22.88 22.38 15.69
C SER A 122 23.30 22.87 14.29
N SER A 123 22.63 22.38 13.24
CA SER A 123 22.74 22.81 11.83
C SER A 123 21.87 24.02 11.42
N GLY A 124 20.97 24.51 12.27
CA GLY A 124 20.16 25.72 12.02
C GLY A 124 18.97 25.57 11.05
N ASP A 125 18.85 24.46 10.33
CA ASP A 125 17.70 24.15 9.46
C ASP A 125 16.64 23.34 10.25
N PRO A 126 15.35 23.76 10.25
CA PRO A 126 14.30 23.01 10.93
C PRO A 126 14.10 21.62 10.28
N LEU A 127 13.88 20.58 11.10
CA LEU A 127 13.55 19.23 10.64
C LEU A 127 12.14 19.26 10.05
N VAL A 128 12.03 19.50 8.74
CA VAL A 128 10.75 19.60 8.03
C VAL A 128 10.75 18.58 6.91
N ILE A 129 9.74 17.72 6.90
CA ILE A 129 9.48 16.80 5.81
C ILE A 129 8.86 17.61 4.67
N LYS A 130 9.35 17.44 3.45
CA LYS A 130 8.77 18.09 2.26
C LYS A 130 8.37 17.06 1.23
N PHE A 131 7.23 17.30 0.59
CA PHE A 131 6.74 16.50 -0.52
C PHE A 131 6.60 17.40 -1.75
N ASN A 132 7.19 16.98 -2.87
CA ASN A 132 7.11 17.71 -4.13
C ASN A 132 6.96 16.75 -5.30
N ILE A 133 5.98 16.96 -6.16
CA ILE A 133 5.87 16.22 -7.43
C ILE A 133 6.91 16.78 -8.41
N THR A 134 7.91 15.98 -8.76
CA THR A 134 9.04 16.41 -9.61
C THR A 134 8.90 15.98 -11.06
N GLN A 135 8.11 14.94 -11.33
CA GLN A 135 7.82 14.49 -12.69
C GLN A 135 6.34 14.13 -12.84
N LYS A 136 5.71 14.64 -13.90
CA LYS A 136 4.36 14.26 -14.35
C LYS A 136 4.42 13.77 -15.80
N ILE A 137 4.02 12.52 -16.03
CA ILE A 137 3.99 11.87 -17.34
C ILE A 137 2.52 11.74 -17.77
N ASP A 138 2.18 12.20 -18.98
CA ASP A 138 0.82 12.11 -19.52
C ASP A 138 0.33 10.66 -19.57
N HIS A 139 -0.84 10.39 -18.97
CA HIS A 139 -1.47 9.07 -18.92
C HIS A 139 -2.86 9.13 -19.60
N PRO A 140 -3.25 8.14 -20.42
CA PRO A 140 -4.47 8.23 -21.24
C PRO A 140 -5.79 8.04 -20.48
N GLY A 141 -5.74 7.65 -19.21
CA GLY A 141 -6.87 7.44 -18.32
C GLY A 141 -6.42 7.47 -16.86
N GLU A 142 -7.26 7.08 -15.93
CA GLU A 142 -6.89 7.02 -14.51
C GLU A 142 -5.82 5.93 -14.29
N VAL A 143 -5.04 6.08 -13.22
CA VAL A 143 -3.97 5.15 -12.87
C VAL A 143 -4.42 4.26 -11.72
N ASN A 144 -5.11 3.16 -12.03
CA ASN A 144 -5.66 2.23 -11.04
C ASN A 144 -4.55 1.60 -10.19
N LYS A 145 -3.48 1.15 -10.86
CA LYS A 145 -2.28 0.63 -10.19
C LYS A 145 -1.03 1.02 -10.98
N ALA A 146 0.02 1.40 -10.28
CA ALA A 146 1.34 1.64 -10.88
C ALA A 146 2.42 0.90 -10.10
N ARG A 147 3.26 0.14 -10.78
CA ARG A 147 4.36 -0.60 -10.15
C ARG A 147 5.63 -0.48 -10.99
N TYR A 148 6.75 -0.14 -10.36
CA TYR A 148 8.05 -0.18 -11.02
C TYR A 148 8.57 -1.62 -11.12
N GLN A 149 9.39 -1.86 -12.14
CA GLN A 149 10.04 -3.14 -12.35
C GLN A 149 11.20 -3.32 -11.35
N PRO A 150 11.23 -4.40 -10.54
CA PRO A 150 12.23 -4.57 -9.48
C PRO A 150 13.69 -4.52 -9.94
N GLN A 151 13.98 -5.05 -11.13
CA GLN A 151 15.34 -5.07 -11.67
C GLN A 151 15.77 -3.75 -12.33
N ASN A 152 14.80 -2.90 -12.71
CA ASN A 152 15.05 -1.58 -13.26
C ASN A 152 13.88 -0.64 -12.90
N PRO A 153 13.96 0.09 -11.78
CA PRO A 153 12.87 0.95 -11.30
C PRO A 153 12.48 2.10 -12.25
N ASP A 154 13.29 2.41 -13.27
CA ASP A 154 12.90 3.40 -14.28
C ASP A 154 11.80 2.90 -15.24
N ILE A 155 11.60 1.58 -15.32
CA ILE A 155 10.51 0.96 -16.07
C ILE A 155 9.31 0.78 -15.14
N ILE A 156 8.17 1.36 -15.53
CA ILE A 156 6.95 1.40 -14.74
C ILE A 156 5.82 0.79 -15.56
N ALA A 157 5.11 -0.17 -14.99
CA ALA A 157 3.84 -0.65 -15.52
C ALA A 157 2.69 0.08 -14.82
N THR A 158 1.68 0.47 -15.59
CA THR A 158 0.41 0.97 -15.07
C THR A 158 -0.74 0.15 -15.62
N LEU A 159 -1.81 0.00 -14.84
CA LEU A 159 -3.08 -0.57 -15.30
C LEU A 159 -4.10 0.57 -15.34
N SER A 160 -4.78 0.69 -16.48
CA SER A 160 -5.70 1.77 -16.84
C SER A 160 -7.16 1.28 -16.83
N VAL A 161 -8.10 2.22 -16.71
CA VAL A 161 -9.57 2.00 -16.75
C VAL A 161 -10.10 1.36 -18.04
N ASP A 162 -9.30 1.32 -19.10
CA ASP A 162 -9.65 0.64 -20.36
C ASP A 162 -9.08 -0.79 -20.46
N GLY A 163 -8.54 -1.33 -19.36
CA GLY A 163 -7.94 -2.65 -19.27
C GLY A 163 -6.54 -2.75 -19.88
N LYS A 164 -6.01 -1.67 -20.47
CA LYS A 164 -4.65 -1.70 -21.01
C LYS A 164 -3.64 -1.63 -19.87
N VAL A 165 -2.64 -2.50 -19.93
CA VAL A 165 -1.42 -2.31 -19.16
C VAL A 165 -0.46 -1.48 -20.02
N LEU A 166 0.08 -0.40 -19.47
CA LEU A 166 0.98 0.51 -20.18
C LEU A 166 2.37 0.46 -19.55
N ILE A 167 3.42 0.43 -20.37
CA ILE A 167 4.80 0.45 -19.91
C ILE A 167 5.40 1.82 -20.21
N PHE A 168 5.94 2.46 -19.18
CA PHE A 168 6.65 3.72 -19.23
C PHE A 168 8.11 3.51 -18.84
N ASP A 169 9.03 4.01 -19.66
CA ASP A 169 10.41 4.27 -19.25
C ASP A 169 10.47 5.75 -18.87
N ARG A 170 10.43 6.05 -17.57
CA ARG A 170 10.27 7.42 -17.08
C ARG A 170 11.41 8.34 -17.53
N THR A 171 12.59 7.80 -17.85
CA THR A 171 13.76 8.59 -18.28
C THR A 171 13.62 9.12 -19.70
N LYS A 172 12.72 8.53 -20.49
CA LYS A 172 12.38 8.95 -21.85
C LYS A 172 11.26 10.00 -21.91
N HIS A 173 10.72 10.39 -20.76
CA HIS A 173 9.67 11.39 -20.64
C HIS A 173 10.19 12.68 -20.03
N SER A 174 9.59 13.81 -20.41
CA SER A 174 9.89 15.10 -19.78
C SER A 174 9.48 15.12 -18.31
N MET A 175 10.03 16.08 -17.57
CA MET A 175 9.65 16.33 -16.17
C MET A 175 8.24 16.95 -16.08
N THR A 176 7.85 17.73 -17.09
CA THR A 176 6.53 18.36 -17.18
C THR A 176 5.66 17.69 -18.25
N PRO A 177 4.33 17.73 -18.12
CA PRO A 177 3.42 17.18 -19.11
C PRO A 177 3.60 17.81 -20.50
N THR A 178 3.41 16.99 -21.53
CA THR A 178 3.44 17.39 -22.95
C THR A 178 2.05 17.45 -23.56
N GLY A 179 1.03 16.94 -22.86
CA GLY A 179 -0.35 16.84 -23.34
C GLY A 179 -0.60 15.63 -24.24
N ASN A 180 0.38 14.75 -24.45
CA ASN A 180 0.25 13.58 -25.32
C ASN A 180 0.78 12.32 -24.65
N PRO A 181 -0.10 11.44 -24.13
CA PRO A 181 0.32 10.15 -23.59
C PRO A 181 1.12 9.34 -24.62
N SER A 182 2.31 8.89 -24.23
CA SER A 182 3.24 8.20 -25.13
C SER A 182 3.94 7.01 -24.45
N PRO A 183 3.19 5.99 -24.01
CA PRO A 183 3.79 4.79 -23.42
C PRO A 183 4.78 4.15 -24.39
N GLN A 184 5.83 3.53 -23.83
CA GLN A 184 6.83 2.80 -24.60
C GLN A 184 6.21 1.53 -25.20
N ILE A 185 5.35 0.85 -24.44
CA ILE A 185 4.66 -0.38 -24.87
C ILE A 185 3.24 -0.37 -24.29
N GLU A 186 2.25 -0.70 -25.13
CA GLU A 186 0.86 -0.97 -24.73
C GLU A 186 0.63 -2.49 -24.74
N LEU A 187 0.28 -3.06 -23.60
CA LEU A 187 -0.02 -4.48 -23.47
C LEU A 187 -1.53 -4.68 -23.66
N ILE A 188 -1.90 -5.39 -24.73
CA ILE A 188 -3.28 -5.53 -25.18
C ILE A 188 -3.75 -6.96 -24.92
N GLY A 189 -4.79 -7.12 -24.11
CA GLY A 189 -5.36 -8.44 -23.82
C GLY A 189 -6.58 -8.45 -22.91
N HIS A 190 -6.59 -7.65 -21.84
CA HIS A 190 -7.79 -7.51 -21.01
C HIS A 190 -8.89 -6.75 -21.74
N LYS A 191 -10.13 -6.96 -21.32
CA LYS A 191 -11.32 -6.34 -21.90
C LYS A 191 -12.00 -5.31 -21.00
N GLU A 192 -11.67 -5.35 -19.71
CA GLU A 192 -12.20 -4.50 -18.65
C GLU A 192 -11.01 -4.07 -17.80
N GLU A 193 -11.22 -3.10 -16.91
CA GLU A 193 -10.16 -2.59 -16.04
C GLU A 193 -9.71 -3.62 -14.99
N GLY A 194 -8.81 -3.19 -14.10
CA GLY A 194 -8.37 -4.01 -12.98
C GLY A 194 -7.37 -3.29 -12.10
N PHE A 195 -7.00 -3.99 -11.03
CA PHE A 195 -6.04 -3.49 -10.03
C PHE A 195 -4.86 -4.46 -9.81
N GLY A 196 -5.03 -5.75 -10.13
CA GLY A 196 -3.97 -6.74 -9.99
C GLY A 196 -2.83 -6.48 -10.97
N LEU A 197 -1.66 -6.11 -10.45
CA LEU A 197 -0.46 -5.82 -11.26
C LEU A 197 0.80 -6.18 -10.48
N SER A 198 1.56 -7.16 -10.97
CA SER A 198 2.78 -7.63 -10.30
C SER A 198 3.88 -7.96 -11.30
N TRP A 199 5.05 -7.35 -11.10
CA TRP A 199 6.27 -7.73 -11.81
C TRP A 199 6.84 -9.03 -11.26
N ASN A 200 7.43 -9.84 -12.13
CA ASN A 200 8.18 -11.01 -11.74
C ASN A 200 9.52 -10.56 -11.11
N PRO A 201 9.78 -10.83 -9.82
CA PRO A 201 11.04 -10.45 -9.19
C PRO A 201 12.22 -11.30 -9.68
N HIS A 202 11.97 -12.46 -10.28
CA HIS A 202 12.99 -13.41 -10.74
C HIS A 202 13.38 -13.23 -12.21
N GLU A 203 12.49 -12.66 -13.02
CA GLU A 203 12.69 -12.53 -14.47
C GLU A 203 12.40 -11.11 -14.93
N GLU A 204 13.47 -10.41 -15.30
CA GLU A 204 13.40 -9.05 -15.84
C GLU A 204 12.43 -8.97 -17.03
N GLY A 205 11.55 -7.97 -17.03
CA GLY A 205 10.60 -7.72 -18.12
C GLY A 205 9.38 -8.64 -18.13
N CYS A 206 9.21 -9.54 -17.16
CA CYS A 206 8.01 -10.36 -17.04
C CYS A 206 7.06 -9.76 -15.99
N LEU A 207 5.77 -9.72 -16.28
CA LEU A 207 4.74 -9.27 -15.34
C LEU A 207 3.42 -10.04 -15.50
N ALA A 208 2.56 -9.95 -14.49
CA ALA A 208 1.23 -10.54 -14.43
C ALA A 208 0.22 -9.44 -14.12
N SER A 209 -0.96 -9.54 -14.71
CA SER A 209 -2.09 -8.66 -14.41
C SER A 209 -3.39 -9.43 -14.22
N GLY A 210 -4.24 -8.95 -13.32
CA GLY A 210 -5.61 -9.42 -13.07
C GLY A 210 -6.62 -8.31 -13.41
N SER A 211 -7.83 -8.70 -13.79
CA SER A 211 -8.85 -7.79 -14.31
C SER A 211 -10.26 -8.23 -13.94
N GLU A 212 -11.19 -7.28 -14.02
CA GLU A 212 -12.64 -7.47 -13.96
C GLU A 212 -13.16 -8.43 -15.04
N ASP A 213 -12.41 -8.56 -16.15
CA ASP A 213 -12.70 -9.53 -17.20
C ASP A 213 -12.50 -10.99 -16.79
N LYS A 214 -12.19 -11.23 -15.50
CA LYS A 214 -12.06 -12.52 -14.81
C LYS A 214 -10.80 -13.30 -15.19
N THR A 215 -9.85 -12.64 -15.85
CA THR A 215 -8.68 -13.31 -16.40
C THR A 215 -7.39 -12.82 -15.79
N VAL A 216 -6.38 -13.70 -15.80
CA VAL A 216 -5.00 -13.35 -15.44
C VAL A 216 -4.16 -13.45 -16.69
N LEU A 217 -3.45 -12.38 -17.03
CA LEU A 217 -2.60 -12.31 -18.21
C LEU A 217 -1.14 -12.23 -17.79
N LEU A 218 -0.29 -13.00 -18.48
CA LEU A 218 1.16 -12.90 -18.36
C LEU A 218 1.74 -12.19 -19.57
N TRP A 219 2.78 -11.43 -19.31
CA TRP A 219 3.43 -10.56 -20.28
C TRP A 219 4.94 -10.76 -20.19
N ASP A 220 5.60 -10.77 -21.35
CA ASP A 220 7.07 -10.84 -21.44
C ASP A 220 7.56 -9.76 -22.42
N LEU A 221 8.10 -8.68 -21.87
CA LEU A 221 8.59 -7.54 -22.63
C LEU A 221 9.79 -7.90 -23.53
N LYS A 222 10.48 -9.02 -23.31
CA LYS A 222 11.58 -9.48 -24.19
C LYS A 222 11.09 -9.95 -25.55
N THR A 223 9.81 -10.29 -25.65
CA THR A 223 9.19 -10.75 -26.91
C THR A 223 8.81 -9.60 -27.85
N VAL A 224 8.97 -8.34 -27.42
CA VAL A 224 8.73 -7.17 -28.26
C VAL A 224 9.71 -7.18 -29.43
N GLN A 225 9.18 -7.39 -30.63
CA GLN A 225 9.97 -7.42 -31.86
C GLN A 225 10.03 -6.03 -32.50
N GLY A 226 11.25 -5.55 -32.78
CA GLY A 226 11.48 -4.30 -33.53
C GLY A 226 11.01 -3.05 -32.78
N SER A 227 10.45 -2.08 -33.50
CA SER A 227 9.90 -0.83 -32.96
C SER A 227 8.42 -0.93 -32.55
N GLY A 228 7.93 -2.15 -32.28
CA GLY A 228 6.53 -2.39 -31.95
C GLY A 228 6.14 -1.71 -30.65
N LYS A 229 5.11 -0.85 -30.69
CA LYS A 229 4.54 -0.20 -29.50
C LYS A 229 3.50 -1.05 -28.78
N THR A 230 3.16 -2.23 -29.30
CA THR A 230 2.10 -3.08 -28.73
C THR A 230 2.59 -4.49 -28.49
N LEU A 231 2.12 -5.10 -27.40
CA LEU A 231 2.44 -6.48 -27.02
C LEU A 231 1.15 -7.23 -26.66
N LYS A 232 1.02 -8.48 -27.11
CA LYS A 232 -0.07 -9.38 -26.71
C LYS A 232 0.37 -10.24 -25.53
N ALA A 233 -0.59 -10.67 -24.72
CA ALA A 233 -0.32 -11.56 -23.60
C ALA A 233 0.37 -12.84 -24.08
N SER A 234 1.46 -13.23 -23.40
CA SER A 234 2.16 -14.49 -23.68
C SER A 234 1.32 -15.68 -23.22
N ARG A 235 0.51 -15.48 -22.18
CA ARG A 235 -0.41 -16.49 -21.65
C ARG A 235 -1.64 -15.86 -21.03
N LYS A 236 -2.79 -16.52 -21.20
CA LYS A 236 -4.09 -16.12 -20.63
C LYS A 236 -4.66 -17.24 -19.78
N TYR A 237 -4.97 -16.92 -18.53
CA TYR A 237 -5.60 -17.81 -17.56
C TYR A 237 -7.06 -17.43 -17.31
N THR A 238 -7.92 -18.43 -17.18
CA THR A 238 -9.39 -18.31 -17.04
C THR A 238 -9.91 -19.24 -15.95
N HIS A 239 -9.17 -19.37 -14.84
CA HIS A 239 -9.52 -20.26 -13.73
C HIS A 239 -10.40 -19.62 -12.66
N HIS A 240 -10.56 -18.29 -12.68
CA HIS A 240 -11.53 -17.56 -11.85
C HIS A 240 -12.86 -17.38 -12.58
N ASN A 241 -13.95 -17.31 -11.82
CA ASN A 241 -15.30 -17.12 -12.36
C ASN A 241 -15.89 -15.71 -12.10
N HIS A 242 -15.16 -14.87 -11.35
CA HIS A 242 -15.46 -13.46 -11.08
C HIS A 242 -14.19 -12.61 -11.20
N ILE A 243 -14.30 -11.32 -10.87
CA ILE A 243 -13.24 -10.31 -10.96
C ILE A 243 -11.98 -10.81 -10.27
N VAL A 244 -10.82 -10.65 -10.90
CA VAL A 244 -9.52 -10.93 -10.27
C VAL A 244 -9.01 -9.64 -9.65
N ASN A 245 -9.13 -9.53 -8.32
CA ASN A 245 -8.82 -8.30 -7.60
C ASN A 245 -7.32 -8.05 -7.51
N ASP A 246 -6.53 -9.11 -7.25
CA ASP A 246 -5.09 -8.98 -7.08
C ASP A 246 -4.31 -10.21 -7.55
N VAL A 247 -3.07 -9.99 -7.97
CA VAL A 247 -2.13 -11.00 -8.43
C VAL A 247 -0.74 -10.68 -7.91
N GLN A 248 0.00 -11.69 -7.46
CA GLN A 248 1.37 -11.50 -6.99
C GLN A 248 2.27 -12.65 -7.41
N TYR A 249 3.46 -12.34 -7.94
CA TYR A 249 4.51 -13.34 -8.07
C TYR A 249 5.04 -13.76 -6.70
N HIS A 250 5.33 -15.05 -6.56
CA HIS A 250 5.91 -15.57 -5.35
C HIS A 250 7.37 -15.09 -5.16
N PRO A 251 7.78 -14.61 -3.98
CA PRO A 251 9.10 -14.03 -3.77
C PRO A 251 10.24 -15.03 -3.89
N PHE A 252 10.01 -16.31 -3.56
CA PHE A 252 11.01 -17.39 -3.67
C PHE A 252 10.89 -18.26 -4.93
N SER A 253 9.68 -18.61 -5.36
CA SER A 253 9.43 -19.46 -6.53
C SER A 253 9.14 -18.62 -7.76
N ARG A 254 10.03 -18.69 -8.77
CA ARG A 254 9.80 -18.04 -10.08
C ARG A 254 8.57 -18.53 -10.86
N ASN A 255 8.00 -19.67 -10.46
CA ASN A 255 6.94 -20.33 -11.23
C ASN A 255 5.55 -20.11 -10.65
N TRP A 256 5.44 -19.54 -9.46
CA TRP A 256 4.18 -19.44 -8.74
C TRP A 256 3.66 -18.02 -8.75
N ILE A 257 2.36 -17.90 -9.03
CA ILE A 257 1.63 -16.64 -8.98
C ILE A 257 0.39 -16.91 -8.13
N GLY A 258 0.24 -16.15 -7.05
CA GLY A 258 -0.98 -16.14 -6.25
C GLY A 258 -1.98 -15.16 -6.87
N THR A 259 -3.25 -15.53 -6.83
CA THR A 259 -4.36 -14.74 -7.38
C THR A 259 -5.56 -14.84 -6.45
N VAL A 260 -6.29 -13.74 -6.30
CA VAL A 260 -7.51 -13.67 -5.47
C VAL A 260 -8.64 -12.99 -6.22
N SER A 261 -9.87 -13.30 -5.84
CA SER A 261 -11.05 -12.93 -6.62
C SER A 261 -12.30 -12.81 -5.76
N ASP A 262 -13.28 -12.08 -6.29
CA ASP A 262 -14.69 -12.05 -5.87
C ASP A 262 -15.34 -13.44 -5.82
N ASP A 263 -14.77 -14.46 -6.48
CA ASP A 263 -15.26 -15.83 -6.40
C ASP A 263 -14.90 -16.55 -5.08
N LEU A 264 -14.40 -15.80 -4.09
CA LEU A 264 -14.06 -16.24 -2.74
C LEU A 264 -12.88 -17.21 -2.69
N THR A 265 -12.06 -17.28 -3.76
CA THR A 265 -10.95 -18.23 -3.82
C THR A 265 -9.59 -17.56 -3.84
N VAL A 266 -8.66 -18.21 -3.13
CA VAL A 266 -7.22 -17.98 -3.30
C VAL A 266 -6.71 -19.07 -4.22
N GLN A 267 -6.11 -18.70 -5.34
CA GLN A 267 -5.59 -19.66 -6.31
C GLN A 267 -4.09 -19.44 -6.52
N ILE A 268 -3.33 -20.53 -6.61
CA ILE A 268 -1.91 -20.49 -6.97
C ILE A 268 -1.75 -21.14 -8.32
N ILE A 269 -1.29 -20.37 -9.30
CA ILE A 269 -0.95 -20.83 -10.63
C ILE A 269 0.50 -21.32 -10.63
N ASP A 270 0.76 -22.45 -11.30
CA ASP A 270 2.11 -22.88 -11.66
C ASP A 270 2.32 -22.70 -13.16
N VAL A 271 3.15 -21.72 -13.55
CA VAL A 271 3.34 -21.34 -14.95
C VAL A 271 4.00 -22.43 -15.80
N ARG A 272 4.51 -23.50 -15.20
CA ARG A 272 5.07 -24.66 -15.92
C ARG A 272 4.00 -25.63 -16.42
N ARG A 273 2.81 -25.61 -15.81
CA ARG A 273 1.67 -26.43 -16.27
C ARG A 273 1.17 -25.91 -17.60
N ALA A 274 0.54 -26.74 -18.43
CA ALA A 274 0.03 -26.32 -19.74
C ALA A 274 -1.40 -25.77 -19.64
N GLU A 275 -2.16 -26.26 -18.66
CA GLU A 275 -3.55 -25.88 -18.42
C GLU A 275 -3.65 -24.41 -17.99
N THR A 276 -4.67 -23.72 -18.48
CA THR A 276 -4.94 -22.31 -18.16
C THR A 276 -6.34 -22.08 -17.58
N ASP A 277 -7.17 -23.12 -17.57
CA ASP A 277 -8.55 -23.13 -17.07
C ASP A 277 -8.65 -23.54 -15.59
N ARG A 278 -7.53 -23.91 -14.96
CA ARG A 278 -7.46 -24.35 -13.56
C ARG A 278 -6.14 -23.93 -12.93
N ALA A 279 -6.19 -23.58 -11.65
CA ALA A 279 -4.99 -23.34 -10.86
C ALA A 279 -4.33 -24.63 -10.38
N ALA A 280 -3.07 -24.52 -9.93
CA ALA A 280 -2.33 -25.65 -9.39
C ALA A 280 -2.79 -26.02 -7.98
N ILE A 281 -3.13 -25.01 -7.18
CA ILE A 281 -3.68 -25.14 -5.83
C ILE A 281 -4.82 -24.12 -5.70
N VAL A 282 -5.88 -24.50 -4.98
CA VAL A 282 -7.04 -23.63 -4.72
C VAL A 282 -7.40 -23.75 -3.25
N ALA A 283 -7.48 -22.62 -2.54
CA ALA A 283 -8.15 -22.48 -1.26
C ALA A 283 -9.59 -22.02 -1.50
N ARG A 284 -10.54 -22.62 -0.77
CA ARG A 284 -11.97 -22.27 -0.80
C ARG A 284 -12.47 -22.12 0.63
N ASP A 285 -13.63 -21.49 0.77
CA ASP A 285 -14.35 -21.39 2.05
C ASP A 285 -13.49 -20.74 3.17
N GLY A 286 -12.56 -19.88 2.77
CA GLY A 286 -11.65 -19.16 3.67
C GLY A 286 -12.16 -17.81 4.15
N HIS A 287 -12.95 -17.18 3.28
CA HIS A 287 -13.56 -15.88 3.45
C HIS A 287 -15.04 -15.99 3.09
N SER A 288 -15.88 -15.19 3.75
CA SER A 288 -17.33 -15.16 3.48
C SER A 288 -17.72 -14.13 2.42
N ASP A 289 -16.77 -13.32 1.95
CA ASP A 289 -16.97 -12.29 0.94
C ASP A 289 -15.71 -12.11 0.07
N ALA A 290 -15.78 -11.26 -0.97
CA ALA A 290 -14.76 -11.04 -1.97
C ALA A 290 -13.35 -10.90 -1.36
N ILE A 291 -12.35 -11.49 -2.00
CA ILE A 291 -10.95 -11.39 -1.55
C ILE A 291 -10.28 -10.32 -2.39
N ASN A 292 -9.95 -9.18 -1.76
CA ASN A 292 -9.51 -7.96 -2.43
C ASN A 292 -7.99 -7.91 -2.68
N ALA A 293 -7.18 -8.48 -1.79
CA ALA A 293 -5.73 -8.45 -1.90
C ALA A 293 -5.07 -9.72 -1.39
N LEU A 294 -3.87 -10.03 -1.91
CA LEU A 294 -2.99 -11.05 -1.35
C LEU A 294 -1.58 -10.51 -1.12
N ALA A 295 -0.88 -11.08 -0.14
CA ALA A 295 0.51 -10.78 0.09
C ALA A 295 1.29 -12.04 0.51
N PHE A 296 2.24 -12.47 -0.33
CA PHE A 296 3.26 -13.43 0.06
C PHE A 296 4.25 -12.79 1.03
N ASN A 297 4.60 -13.52 2.09
CA ASN A 297 5.61 -13.06 3.01
C ASN A 297 7.00 -13.04 2.32
N PRO A 298 7.76 -11.93 2.39
CA PRO A 298 9.04 -11.81 1.70
C PRO A 298 10.17 -12.62 2.34
N ARG A 299 9.96 -13.15 3.56
CA ARG A 299 10.96 -13.92 4.34
C ARG A 299 10.55 -15.37 4.58
N SER A 300 9.28 -15.73 4.39
CA SER A 300 8.77 -17.09 4.53
C SER A 300 8.21 -17.61 3.21
N GLU A 301 8.76 -18.72 2.72
CA GLU A 301 8.36 -19.34 1.45
C GLU A 301 6.91 -19.84 1.44
N PHE A 302 6.32 -20.13 2.61
CA PHE A 302 5.02 -20.79 2.67
C PHE A 302 3.90 -19.93 3.23
N LEU A 303 4.19 -18.72 3.69
CA LEU A 303 3.21 -17.86 4.34
C LEU A 303 2.59 -16.87 3.35
N ILE A 304 1.26 -16.86 3.28
CA ILE A 304 0.48 -15.90 2.49
C ILE A 304 -0.62 -15.30 3.38
N ALA A 305 -0.84 -14.00 3.22
CA ALA A 305 -1.96 -13.27 3.82
C ALA A 305 -2.97 -12.89 2.73
N THR A 306 -4.25 -12.87 3.07
CA THR A 306 -5.34 -12.45 2.17
C THR A 306 -6.30 -11.51 2.88
N ALA A 307 -6.71 -10.43 2.21
CA ALA A 307 -7.63 -9.44 2.74
C ALA A 307 -8.97 -9.54 2.01
N SER A 308 -10.07 -9.37 2.75
CA SER A 308 -11.41 -9.60 2.22
C SER A 308 -12.39 -8.48 2.60
N ALA A 309 -13.43 -8.36 1.78
CA ALA A 309 -14.64 -7.61 2.07
C ALA A 309 -15.38 -8.12 3.32
N ASP A 310 -15.07 -9.33 3.80
CA ASP A 310 -15.58 -9.85 5.08
C ASP A 310 -14.94 -9.21 6.32
N LYS A 311 -14.11 -8.17 6.12
CA LYS A 311 -13.44 -7.35 7.15
C LYS A 311 -12.30 -8.07 7.87
N THR A 312 -11.96 -9.28 7.44
CA THR A 312 -10.91 -10.08 8.05
C THR A 312 -9.71 -10.27 7.14
N ILE A 313 -8.59 -10.65 7.76
CA ILE A 313 -7.38 -11.05 7.05
C ILE A 313 -7.12 -12.53 7.35
N GLY A 314 -7.05 -13.35 6.31
CA GLY A 314 -6.70 -14.76 6.43
C GLY A 314 -5.19 -14.96 6.34
N ILE A 315 -4.62 -15.71 7.29
CA ILE A 315 -3.21 -16.14 7.27
C ILE A 315 -3.16 -17.62 6.89
N TRP A 316 -2.32 -17.99 5.93
CA TRP A 316 -2.35 -19.31 5.31
C TRP A 316 -0.96 -19.90 5.13
N ASP A 317 -0.91 -21.24 5.17
CA ASP A 317 0.25 -22.03 4.78
C ASP A 317 0.02 -22.62 3.39
N ILE A 318 0.85 -22.28 2.41
CA ILE A 318 0.76 -22.80 1.03
C ILE A 318 0.82 -24.34 1.00
N ARG A 319 1.51 -24.97 1.97
CA ARG A 319 1.60 -26.43 2.09
C ARG A 319 0.27 -27.07 2.49
N ASN A 320 -0.64 -26.31 3.10
CA ASN A 320 -1.98 -26.74 3.49
C ASN A 320 -3.02 -25.62 3.37
N LEU A 321 -3.39 -25.26 2.14
CA LEU A 321 -4.43 -24.25 1.84
C LEU A 321 -5.88 -24.71 2.08
N LYS A 322 -6.09 -25.82 2.81
CA LYS A 322 -7.45 -26.29 3.13
C LYS A 322 -8.11 -25.52 4.26
N GLN A 323 -7.31 -24.86 5.10
CA GLN A 323 -7.76 -24.10 6.24
C GLN A 323 -6.80 -22.94 6.52
N LYS A 324 -7.32 -21.85 7.07
CA LYS A 324 -6.50 -20.76 7.59
C LYS A 324 -5.63 -21.28 8.75
N ILE A 325 -4.41 -20.77 8.86
CA ILE A 325 -3.60 -20.88 10.08
C ILE A 325 -4.24 -20.02 11.16
N HIS A 326 -4.62 -18.79 10.79
CA HIS A 326 -5.15 -17.78 11.70
C HIS A 326 -6.03 -16.77 10.94
N THR A 327 -6.87 -16.04 11.67
CA THR A 327 -7.66 -14.92 11.14
C THR A 327 -7.36 -13.69 11.99
N LEU A 328 -6.98 -12.58 11.34
CA LEU A 328 -6.82 -11.30 12.01
C LEU A 328 -8.14 -10.54 11.94
N GLU A 329 -8.64 -10.12 13.10
CA GLU A 329 -9.90 -9.41 13.27
C GLU A 329 -9.62 -8.06 13.95
N GLY A 330 -10.22 -6.98 13.45
CA GLY A 330 -10.03 -5.63 14.00
C GLY A 330 -10.44 -4.50 13.05
N HIS A 331 -10.48 -4.77 11.75
CA HIS A 331 -11.10 -3.85 10.79
C HIS A 331 -12.62 -3.88 10.91
N SER A 332 -13.26 -2.71 10.75
CA SER A 332 -14.73 -2.58 10.80
C SER A 332 -15.39 -2.56 9.42
N ASP A 333 -14.60 -2.56 8.35
CA ASP A 333 -15.04 -2.57 6.96
C ASP A 333 -14.06 -3.35 6.06
N ALA A 334 -14.40 -3.49 4.77
CA ALA A 334 -13.66 -4.24 3.76
C ALA A 334 -12.16 -3.91 3.77
N VAL A 335 -11.34 -4.95 3.93
CA VAL A 335 -9.88 -4.81 3.85
C VAL A 335 -9.48 -4.87 2.38
N THR A 336 -8.81 -3.83 1.89
CA THR A 336 -8.57 -3.62 0.45
C THR A 336 -7.10 -3.77 0.06
N SER A 337 -6.17 -3.69 1.01
CA SER A 337 -4.74 -3.75 0.72
C SER A 337 -3.97 -4.46 1.83
N LEU A 338 -2.93 -5.19 1.44
CA LEU A 338 -1.99 -5.86 2.33
C LEU A 338 -0.56 -5.63 1.88
N SER A 339 0.35 -5.47 2.83
CA SER A 339 1.77 -5.40 2.55
C SER A 339 2.58 -5.82 3.75
N TRP A 340 3.43 -6.83 3.57
CA TRP A 340 4.37 -7.26 4.61
C TRP A 340 5.45 -6.21 4.81
N HIS A 341 5.89 -6.05 6.05
CA HIS A 341 7.01 -5.19 6.37
C HIS A 341 8.29 -5.65 5.62
N PRO A 342 9.10 -4.73 5.07
CA PRO A 342 10.24 -5.09 4.22
C PRO A 342 11.37 -5.83 4.97
N THR A 343 11.49 -5.61 6.28
CA THR A 343 12.58 -6.16 7.11
C THR A 343 12.12 -7.19 8.12
N GLU A 344 11.00 -6.95 8.80
CA GLU A 344 10.49 -7.80 9.88
C GLU A 344 9.44 -8.78 9.37
N SER A 345 9.70 -10.07 9.56
CA SER A 345 8.88 -11.12 8.93
C SER A 345 7.53 -11.36 9.58
N SER A 346 7.33 -10.95 10.84
CA SER A 346 6.05 -11.10 11.55
C SER A 346 5.11 -9.92 11.34
N ILE A 347 5.61 -8.79 10.82
CA ILE A 347 4.83 -7.56 10.70
C ILE A 347 4.10 -7.51 9.35
N LEU A 348 2.79 -7.38 9.42
CA LEU A 348 1.90 -7.18 8.27
C LEU A 348 1.18 -5.84 8.41
N GLY A 349 1.16 -5.03 7.36
CA GLY A 349 0.27 -3.89 7.25
C GLY A 349 -1.01 -4.27 6.49
N SER A 350 -2.14 -3.69 6.89
CA SER A 350 -3.41 -3.76 6.18
C SER A 350 -4.08 -2.41 6.08
N GLY A 351 -4.75 -2.17 4.95
CA GLY A 351 -5.54 -0.97 4.71
C GLY A 351 -6.99 -1.33 4.41
N SER A 352 -7.92 -0.52 4.89
CA SER A 352 -9.37 -0.80 4.80
C SER A 352 -10.19 0.44 4.46
N TYR A 353 -11.40 0.18 3.96
CA TYR A 353 -12.45 1.18 3.80
C TYR A 353 -12.94 1.75 5.14
N ASP A 354 -12.59 1.16 6.28
CA ASP A 354 -12.83 1.77 7.60
C ASP A 354 -11.94 2.99 7.89
N ARG A 355 -11.14 3.42 6.91
CA ARG A 355 -10.26 4.60 6.96
C ARG A 355 -9.04 4.39 7.86
N ARG A 356 -8.70 3.13 8.18
CA ARG A 356 -7.53 2.78 9.00
C ARG A 356 -6.48 2.02 8.21
N VAL A 357 -5.23 2.23 8.63
CA VAL A 357 -4.14 1.29 8.35
C VAL A 357 -3.80 0.61 9.67
N ILE A 358 -3.82 -0.73 9.71
CA ILE A 358 -3.46 -1.50 10.91
C ILE A 358 -2.15 -2.23 10.66
N PHE A 359 -1.25 -2.20 11.65
CA PHE A 359 -0.08 -3.07 11.71
C PHE A 359 -0.36 -4.23 12.64
N TRP A 360 -0.03 -5.43 12.18
CA TRP A 360 -0.20 -6.69 12.88
C TRP A 360 1.16 -7.30 13.17
N ASP A 361 1.40 -7.73 14.40
CA ASP A 361 2.55 -8.55 14.76
C ASP A 361 2.13 -9.99 15.01
N LEU A 362 2.41 -10.85 14.03
CA LEU A 362 2.06 -12.26 14.10
C LEU A 362 2.85 -13.03 15.19
N SER A 363 3.91 -12.45 15.75
CA SER A 363 4.63 -13.07 16.85
C SER A 363 3.85 -13.06 18.16
N ARG A 364 2.88 -12.14 18.29
CA ARG A 364 2.06 -11.91 19.48
C ARG A 364 0.75 -12.70 19.48
N VAL A 365 0.48 -13.46 18.41
CA VAL A 365 -0.74 -14.27 18.30
C VAL A 365 -0.82 -15.26 19.47
N GLY A 366 -1.90 -15.15 20.25
CA GLY A 366 -2.15 -16.01 21.41
C GLY A 366 -1.44 -15.59 22.69
N GLU A 367 -0.81 -14.40 22.75
CA GLU A 367 -0.38 -13.80 24.01
C GLU A 367 -1.59 -13.56 24.94
N GLU A 368 -1.39 -13.73 26.24
CA GLU A 368 -2.41 -13.42 27.24
C GLU A 368 -2.52 -11.90 27.42
N GLN A 369 -3.74 -11.37 27.32
CA GLN A 369 -4.05 -9.95 27.56
C GLN A 369 -4.81 -9.78 28.87
N LEU A 370 -4.69 -8.59 29.48
CA LEU A 370 -5.62 -8.17 30.52
C LEU A 370 -7.01 -7.98 29.92
N PRO A 371 -8.10 -8.10 30.71
CA PRO A 371 -9.44 -7.91 30.21
C PRO A 371 -9.66 -6.57 29.51
N ASP A 372 -9.09 -5.49 30.07
CA ASP A 372 -9.21 -4.14 29.51
C ASP A 372 -8.49 -4.03 28.15
N ASP A 373 -7.31 -4.64 27.99
CA ASP A 373 -6.57 -4.63 26.71
C ASP A 373 -7.28 -5.45 25.62
N ALA A 374 -7.99 -6.52 26.01
CA ALA A 374 -8.75 -7.35 25.08
C ALA A 374 -10.00 -6.64 24.53
N GLU A 375 -10.46 -5.57 25.17
CA GLU A 375 -11.53 -4.71 24.64
C GLU A 375 -11.04 -3.81 23.49
N ASP A 376 -9.75 -3.48 23.48
CA ASP A 376 -9.13 -2.62 22.45
C ASP A 376 -8.72 -3.39 21.18
N GLY A 377 -8.54 -4.70 21.28
CA GLY A 377 -8.24 -5.56 20.13
C GLY A 377 -7.44 -6.82 20.50
N PRO A 378 -7.21 -7.72 19.54
CA PRO A 378 -6.42 -8.92 19.76
C PRO A 378 -4.94 -8.57 20.00
N PRO A 379 -4.14 -9.46 20.63
CA PRO A 379 -2.76 -9.14 21.03
C PRO A 379 -1.83 -8.87 19.84
N GLU A 380 -2.13 -9.45 18.68
CA GLU A 380 -1.42 -9.20 17.43
C GLU A 380 -1.71 -7.83 16.79
N LEU A 381 -2.70 -7.06 17.25
CA LEU A 381 -2.92 -5.69 16.77
C LEU A 381 -1.86 -4.78 17.40
N LEU A 382 -0.82 -4.45 16.62
CA LEU A 382 0.32 -3.66 17.09
C LEU A 382 0.05 -2.16 17.07
N PHE A 383 -0.54 -1.66 15.99
CA PHE A 383 -0.77 -0.22 15.80
C PHE A 383 -1.92 0.05 14.85
N MET A 384 -2.69 1.11 15.12
CA MET A 384 -3.75 1.59 14.24
C MET A 384 -3.53 3.05 13.87
N HIS A 385 -3.36 3.30 12.57
CA HIS A 385 -3.28 4.64 12.02
C HIS A 385 -4.68 5.19 11.72
N GLY A 386 -5.09 6.21 12.48
CA GLY A 386 -6.38 6.92 12.34
C GLY A 386 -6.29 8.30 11.68
N GLY A 387 -5.26 8.54 10.86
CA GLY A 387 -5.01 9.86 10.25
C GLY A 387 -5.90 10.20 9.06
N HIS A 388 -6.58 9.23 8.46
CA HIS A 388 -7.45 9.41 7.30
C HIS A 388 -8.92 9.58 7.70
N THR A 389 -9.60 10.45 6.96
CA THR A 389 -11.03 10.78 7.15
C THR A 389 -11.93 10.18 6.09
N ASN A 390 -11.36 9.46 5.11
CA ASN A 390 -12.08 8.80 4.03
C ASN A 390 -11.46 7.43 3.71
N HIS A 391 -12.12 6.65 2.85
CA HIS A 391 -11.71 5.31 2.47
C HIS A 391 -10.26 5.29 1.98
N LEU A 392 -9.52 4.26 2.41
CA LEU A 392 -8.14 4.11 2.02
C LEU A 392 -8.03 3.52 0.61
N ALA A 393 -7.25 4.17 -0.25
CA ALA A 393 -7.04 3.75 -1.63
C ALA A 393 -5.83 2.80 -1.77
N ASP A 394 -4.66 3.15 -1.23
CA ASP A 394 -3.46 2.30 -1.22
C ASP A 394 -2.49 2.76 -0.12
N PHE A 395 -1.59 1.86 0.29
CA PHE A 395 -0.46 2.23 1.14
C PHE A 395 0.80 1.45 0.76
N SER A 396 1.96 1.96 1.16
CA SER A 396 3.25 1.31 0.91
C SER A 396 4.26 1.59 2.02
N TRP A 397 4.96 0.53 2.43
CA TRP A 397 6.14 0.62 3.28
C TRP A 397 7.31 1.23 2.53
N ASN A 398 8.08 2.07 3.19
CA ASN A 398 9.36 2.54 2.69
C ASN A 398 10.39 1.40 2.84
N PRO A 399 11.04 0.97 1.74
CA PRO A 399 12.00 -0.13 1.81
C PRO A 399 13.34 0.26 2.46
N ASN A 400 13.60 1.55 2.67
CA ASN A 400 14.88 2.07 3.16
C ASN A 400 14.86 2.54 4.61
N ASP A 401 13.73 3.02 5.11
CA ASP A 401 13.51 3.34 6.52
C ASP A 401 12.29 2.53 6.99
N PRO A 402 12.53 1.34 7.57
CA PRO A 402 11.47 0.50 8.11
C PRO A 402 10.63 1.32 9.09
N TRP A 403 9.32 1.11 9.11
CA TRP A 403 8.32 1.91 9.85
C TRP A 403 7.88 3.23 9.24
N ILE A 404 8.51 3.72 8.16
CA ILE A 404 7.92 4.81 7.36
C ILE A 404 6.91 4.23 6.36
N VAL A 405 5.70 4.80 6.37
CA VAL A 405 4.61 4.44 5.46
C VAL A 405 4.13 5.65 4.68
N CYS A 406 3.82 5.43 3.41
CA CYS A 406 2.98 6.33 2.62
C CYS A 406 1.59 5.70 2.49
N SER A 407 0.54 6.47 2.73
CA SER A 407 -0.85 6.02 2.64
C SER A 407 -1.71 7.12 2.01
N ALA A 408 -2.64 6.74 1.14
CA ALA A 408 -3.50 7.67 0.43
C ALA A 408 -4.97 7.31 0.60
N ALA A 409 -5.82 8.32 0.77
CA ALA A 409 -7.26 8.19 0.85
C ALA A 409 -7.95 8.87 -0.35
N GLU A 410 -9.22 8.53 -0.54
CA GLU A 410 -10.04 9.01 -1.67
C GLU A 410 -10.39 10.51 -1.61
N ASP A 411 -10.20 11.17 -0.46
CA ASP A 411 -10.39 12.62 -0.27
C ASP A 411 -9.15 13.47 -0.64
N ASN A 412 -8.30 12.94 -1.53
CA ASN A 412 -7.02 13.51 -1.99
C ASN A 412 -5.93 13.58 -0.92
N LEU A 413 -6.17 13.07 0.29
CA LEU A 413 -5.20 13.14 1.36
C LEU A 413 -4.13 12.05 1.18
N LEU A 414 -2.88 12.49 1.06
CA LEU A 414 -1.71 11.62 1.15
C LEU A 414 -0.98 11.91 2.46
N GLN A 415 -0.72 10.85 3.22
CA GLN A 415 0.04 10.93 4.45
C GLN A 415 1.32 10.10 4.37
N ILE A 416 2.41 10.70 4.83
CA ILE A 416 3.69 10.03 5.05
C ILE A 416 3.97 10.09 6.54
N TRP A 417 4.08 8.94 7.18
CA TRP A 417 4.18 8.86 8.63
C TRP A 417 5.11 7.76 9.08
N LYS A 418 5.66 7.92 10.29
CA LYS A 418 6.47 6.93 10.99
C LYS A 418 5.83 6.71 12.36
N VAL A 419 5.47 5.47 12.66
CA VAL A 419 5.02 5.09 14.01
C VAL A 419 6.15 5.35 15.01
N ALA A 420 5.81 5.77 16.22
CA ALA A 420 6.81 6.08 17.23
C ALA A 420 7.67 4.84 17.57
N ASP A 421 8.98 5.02 17.67
CA ASP A 421 9.91 3.94 18.05
C ASP A 421 9.52 3.33 19.41
N ALA A 422 8.93 4.11 20.33
CA ALA A 422 8.43 3.61 21.61
C ALA A 422 7.32 2.52 21.49
N ILE A 423 6.67 2.40 20.34
CA ILE A 423 5.62 1.41 20.07
C ILE A 423 6.21 0.15 19.42
N VAL A 424 7.23 0.31 18.57
CA VAL A 424 7.72 -0.76 17.68
C VAL A 424 9.13 -1.24 17.98
N SER A 425 9.91 -0.50 18.77
CA SER A 425 11.20 -0.99 19.25
C SER A 425 10.96 -2.15 20.21
N GLN A 426 11.58 -3.29 19.91
CA GLN A 426 11.69 -4.36 20.88
C GLN A 426 12.62 -3.84 21.98
N GLU A 427 12.16 -3.82 23.24
CA GLU A 427 13.07 -3.60 24.37
C GLU A 427 14.23 -4.59 24.20
N ASP A 428 15.46 -4.10 24.05
CA ASP A 428 16.66 -4.94 24.12
C ASP A 428 16.67 -5.58 25.52
N VAL A 429 16.06 -6.75 25.65
CA VAL A 429 16.21 -7.64 26.80
C VAL A 429 17.59 -8.29 26.70
N ASP A 430 18.63 -7.47 26.75
CA ASP A 430 20.01 -7.86 26.95
C ASP A 430 20.82 -6.64 27.43
N MET A 431 20.37 -6.03 28.55
CA MET A 431 21.35 -5.34 29.40
C MET A 431 22.30 -6.39 29.96
N PRO A 432 23.61 -6.39 29.62
CA PRO A 432 24.54 -7.32 30.23
C PRO A 432 24.57 -7.04 31.74
N MET A 433 24.17 -8.04 32.52
CA MET A 433 24.11 -8.04 33.98
C MET A 433 25.51 -8.03 34.62
N ASN A 434 26.42 -7.15 34.16
CA ASN A 434 27.81 -7.10 34.58
C ASN A 434 28.30 -5.75 35.15
N GLU A 435 27.41 -4.78 35.37
CA GLU A 435 27.76 -3.54 36.10
C GLU A 435 27.06 -3.38 37.46
N LEU A 436 26.69 -4.51 38.09
CA LEU A 436 26.36 -4.55 39.52
C LEU A 436 27.36 -5.45 40.24
N GLY A 437 28.61 -4.99 40.35
CA GLY A 437 29.62 -5.77 41.07
C GLY A 437 31.05 -5.26 41.05
N SER A 438 31.31 -4.06 41.60
CA SER A 438 32.57 -3.84 42.33
C SER A 438 32.46 -2.61 43.24
N SER A 439 31.86 -2.81 44.41
CA SER A 439 32.29 -2.07 45.60
C SER A 439 33.66 -2.61 46.01
N GLY A 440 34.68 -1.76 45.92
CA GLY A 440 36.01 -1.95 46.48
C GLY A 440 36.41 -0.69 47.22
#